data_AF-A0A9D8F0W6-F1
#
_entry.id   AF-A0A9D8F0W6-F1
#
_cell.length_a   1.000
_cell.length_b   1.000
_cell.length_c   1.000
_cell.angle_alpha   90.00
_cell.angle_beta   90.00
_cell.angle_gamma   90.00
#
_symmetry.space_group_name_H-M   'P 1'
#
loop_
_entity.id
_entity.type
_entity.pdbx_description
1 polymer ?
#
loop_
_entity_poly.entity_id
_entity_poly.type
_entity_poly.pdbx_seq_one_letter_code
_entity_poly.pdbx_strand_id
1 'polypeptide(L)'
;MFARVRLQTARLLLVLTQVVACGGDRPPAAPTAPSAIPGSGNWMLVFSDEFDAPGALDSSKWGYELGYVRNNEAQYYTSRPANVRAEAGVLVIESLKEAYQGYGYTSASINTLGRFEFLYGRVEVRAKLPTGNGAWPAIWMLGTNRTQVGWPTCGEIDIMEYVGFDPLRVHGSIHTAAYSRGTHKTASINVANPWDAFHVYAMEWYPDRIEIFVDGQKYFTFLNEGTGTRTWPFDQPQYLLINLAIGGSWGGQRGIDDSRFPHRYLVDYVRIYQQR
;
A
#
# COMPACT_ATOMS: atom_id res chain seq x y z
N MET A 1 50.45 2.09 -86.70
CA MET A 1 49.00 2.29 -86.55
C MET A 1 48.73 2.58 -85.07
N PHE A 2 47.99 3.65 -84.79
CA PHE A 2 47.99 4.42 -83.54
C PHE A 2 47.52 3.68 -82.27
N ALA A 3 48.14 3.95 -81.13
CA ALA A 3 47.43 4.15 -79.85
C ALA A 3 48.33 4.90 -78.84
N ARG A 4 47.97 6.16 -78.54
CA ARG A 4 48.53 6.97 -77.45
C ARG A 4 47.81 6.61 -76.15
N VAL A 5 48.53 6.26 -75.10
CA VAL A 5 47.99 6.17 -73.73
C VAL A 5 48.20 7.54 -73.05
N ARG A 6 47.11 8.21 -72.67
CA ARG A 6 47.11 9.44 -71.88
C ARG A 6 46.94 9.10 -70.40
N LEU A 7 47.80 9.64 -69.55
CA LEU A 7 47.65 9.70 -68.09
C LEU A 7 46.37 10.47 -67.74
N GLN A 8 45.51 9.88 -66.91
CA GLN A 8 44.45 10.59 -66.19
C GLN A 8 44.92 10.93 -64.78
N THR A 9 44.96 12.22 -64.47
CA THR A 9 45.12 12.78 -63.13
C THR A 9 43.83 12.59 -62.34
N ALA A 10 43.88 11.88 -61.22
CA ALA A 10 42.77 11.79 -60.26
C ALA A 10 42.69 13.09 -59.44
N ARG A 11 41.56 13.80 -59.53
CA ARG A 11 41.20 14.88 -58.61
C ARG A 11 40.45 14.28 -57.42
N LEU A 12 41.01 14.42 -56.23
CA LEU A 12 40.41 14.04 -54.95
C LEU A 12 39.32 15.06 -54.60
N LEU A 13 38.05 14.64 -54.64
CA LEU A 13 36.91 15.45 -54.20
C LEU A 13 36.70 15.20 -52.70
N LEU A 14 36.96 16.22 -51.87
CA LEU A 14 36.71 16.19 -50.43
C LEU A 14 35.22 16.43 -50.20
N VAL A 15 34.45 15.39 -49.90
CA VAL A 15 33.05 15.50 -49.47
C VAL A 15 33.05 15.81 -47.98
N LEU A 16 32.68 17.04 -47.60
CA LEU A 16 32.32 17.37 -46.22
C LEU A 16 30.96 16.73 -45.89
N THR A 17 30.99 15.60 -45.19
CA THR A 17 29.81 15.07 -44.49
C THR A 17 29.55 15.93 -43.26
N GLN A 18 28.47 16.72 -43.29
CA GLN A 18 27.95 17.33 -42.07
C GLN A 18 27.39 16.23 -41.16
N VAL A 19 27.97 16.12 -39.97
CA VAL A 19 27.46 15.27 -38.89
C VAL A 19 26.17 15.91 -38.38
N VAL A 20 25.02 15.34 -38.76
CA VAL A 20 23.77 15.57 -38.05
C VAL A 20 23.90 14.82 -36.72
N ALA A 21 24.09 15.57 -35.64
CA ALA A 21 24.04 15.03 -34.29
C ALA A 21 22.60 14.59 -34.01
N CYS A 22 22.33 13.28 -34.07
CA CYS A 22 21.13 12.69 -33.50
C CYS A 22 21.11 13.02 -32.01
N GLY A 23 20.04 13.68 -31.56
CA GLY A 23 19.79 13.92 -30.14
C GLY A 23 19.86 12.60 -29.39
N GLY A 24 20.83 12.48 -28.49
CA GLY A 24 20.94 11.33 -27.61
C GLY A 24 19.77 11.33 -26.65
N ASP A 25 18.91 10.33 -26.78
CA ASP A 25 17.96 9.96 -25.73
C ASP A 25 18.74 9.69 -24.45
N ARG A 26 18.56 10.58 -23.48
CA ARG A 26 19.06 10.39 -22.13
C ARG A 26 18.32 9.16 -21.56
N PRO A 27 19.03 8.12 -21.07
CA PRO A 27 18.35 7.02 -20.40
C PRO A 27 17.51 7.58 -19.25
N PRO A 28 16.32 7.00 -18.96
CA PRO A 28 15.50 7.44 -17.86
C PRO A 28 16.34 7.43 -16.59
N ALA A 29 16.29 8.55 -15.84
CA ALA A 29 17.00 8.67 -14.59
C ALA A 29 16.58 7.51 -13.67
N ALA A 30 17.57 6.83 -13.08
CA ALA A 30 17.33 5.83 -12.04
C ALA A 30 16.44 6.45 -10.94
N PRO A 31 15.52 5.66 -10.33
CA PRO A 31 14.70 6.17 -9.24
C PRO A 31 15.61 6.72 -8.15
N THR A 32 15.48 8.02 -7.89
CA THR A 32 16.15 8.68 -6.78
C THR A 32 15.73 8.00 -5.48
N ALA A 33 16.69 7.58 -4.67
CA ALA A 33 16.44 7.08 -3.33
C ALA A 33 15.48 8.02 -2.58
N PRO A 34 14.52 7.50 -1.81
CA PRO A 34 13.58 8.36 -1.09
C PRO A 34 14.35 9.32 -0.18
N SER A 35 14.05 10.61 -0.30
CA SER A 35 14.56 11.64 0.59
C SER A 35 14.33 11.21 2.04
N ALA A 36 15.41 11.14 2.82
CA ALA A 36 15.33 10.86 4.25
C ALA A 36 14.34 11.84 4.91
N ILE A 37 13.39 11.30 5.67
CA ILE A 37 12.39 12.11 6.38
C ILE A 37 13.11 12.96 7.43
N PRO A 38 12.94 14.30 7.42
CA PRO A 38 13.47 15.16 8.48
C PRO A 38 12.83 14.78 9.83
N GLY A 39 13.66 14.40 10.80
CA GLY A 39 13.19 13.93 12.12
C GLY A 39 13.58 12.49 12.47
N SER A 40 14.52 11.88 11.75
CA SER A 40 15.03 10.53 12.00
C SER A 40 15.59 10.39 13.43
N GLY A 41 14.72 9.99 14.35
CA GLY A 41 15.11 9.23 15.52
C GLY A 41 15.89 7.97 15.11
N ASN A 42 16.40 7.25 16.09
CA ASN A 42 17.17 6.01 15.92
C ASN A 42 16.35 4.84 15.31
N TRP A 43 15.65 5.02 14.19
CA TRP A 43 14.85 3.98 13.54
C TRP A 43 15.73 3.02 12.73
N MET A 44 15.63 1.73 13.02
CA MET A 44 16.29 0.64 12.30
C MET A 44 15.26 -0.20 11.57
N LEU A 45 15.48 -0.46 10.28
CA LEU A 45 14.61 -1.33 9.48
C LEU A 45 14.67 -2.77 10.02
N VAL A 46 13.52 -3.33 10.36
CA VAL A 46 13.39 -4.69 10.93
C VAL A 46 12.55 -5.63 10.08
N PHE A 47 11.69 -5.09 9.21
CA PHE A 47 10.93 -5.84 8.22
C PHE A 47 10.72 -4.99 6.98
N SER A 48 10.80 -5.61 5.80
CA SER A 48 10.42 -4.95 4.55
C SER A 48 9.93 -5.95 3.52
N ASP A 49 9.06 -5.48 2.63
CA ASP A 49 8.82 -6.10 1.34
C ASP A 49 8.72 -5.00 0.27
N GLU A 50 9.56 -5.12 -0.75
CA GLU A 50 9.65 -4.20 -1.88
C GLU A 50 8.96 -4.79 -3.12
N PHE A 51 8.42 -6.02 -3.03
CA PHE A 51 7.66 -6.70 -4.08
C PHE A 51 8.38 -6.82 -5.45
N ASP A 52 9.71 -6.81 -5.45
CA ASP A 52 10.56 -6.91 -6.64
C ASP A 52 10.48 -8.28 -7.34
N ALA A 53 10.21 -9.35 -6.59
CA ALA A 53 10.09 -10.70 -7.13
C ALA A 53 8.67 -10.92 -7.70
N PRO A 54 8.51 -11.09 -9.02
CA PRO A 54 7.19 -11.22 -9.62
C PRO A 54 6.51 -12.55 -9.25
N GLY A 55 5.18 -12.54 -9.15
CA GLY A 55 4.37 -13.73 -8.91
C GLY A 55 3.74 -13.75 -7.52
N ALA A 56 3.74 -14.93 -6.88
CA ALA A 56 3.17 -15.08 -5.55
C ALA A 56 4.01 -14.35 -4.50
N LEU A 57 3.36 -13.84 -3.44
CA LEU A 57 4.07 -13.17 -2.35
C LEU A 57 4.92 -14.15 -1.54
N ASP A 58 6.00 -13.63 -0.94
CA ASP A 58 6.87 -14.39 -0.05
C ASP A 58 6.06 -14.95 1.13
N SER A 59 5.90 -16.27 1.15
CA SER A 59 5.09 -16.96 2.16
C SER A 59 5.71 -16.93 3.56
N SER A 60 7.00 -16.59 3.67
CA SER A 60 7.65 -16.31 4.96
C SER A 60 7.24 -14.96 5.54
N LYS A 61 6.71 -14.04 4.72
CA LYS A 61 6.26 -12.69 5.13
C LYS A 61 4.74 -12.54 5.15
N TRP A 62 4.04 -13.15 4.20
CA TRP A 62 2.61 -12.94 3.99
C TRP A 62 1.76 -14.21 4.10
N GLY A 63 0.69 -14.10 4.88
CA GLY A 63 -0.47 -14.98 4.87
C GLY A 63 -1.67 -14.32 4.20
N TYR A 64 -2.75 -15.08 4.03
CA TYR A 64 -3.98 -14.62 3.37
C TYR A 64 -5.18 -14.86 4.29
N GLU A 65 -6.14 -13.96 4.26
CA GLU A 65 -7.50 -14.28 4.68
C GLU A 65 -8.30 -14.81 3.48
N LEU A 66 -9.15 -15.80 3.72
CA LEU A 66 -9.90 -16.50 2.67
C LEU A 66 -11.39 -16.51 2.99
N GLY A 67 -12.20 -16.27 1.97
CA GLY A 67 -13.65 -16.24 2.06
C GLY A 67 -14.22 -14.95 2.63
N TYR A 68 -15.40 -15.07 3.25
CA TYR A 68 -16.00 -13.98 4.00
C TYR A 68 -15.33 -13.85 5.36
N VAL A 69 -15.00 -12.63 5.74
CA VAL A 69 -14.29 -12.35 6.98
C VAL A 69 -15.10 -11.44 7.91
N ARG A 70 -15.61 -10.29 7.40
CA ARG A 70 -16.15 -9.23 8.27
C ARG A 70 -17.06 -8.22 7.55
N ASN A 71 -17.67 -7.35 8.37
CA ASN A 71 -18.33 -6.08 8.01
C ASN A 71 -19.45 -6.10 6.95
N ASN A 72 -20.08 -7.26 6.69
CA ASN A 72 -21.05 -7.44 5.61
C ASN A 72 -20.47 -7.11 4.22
N GLU A 73 -19.15 -7.28 4.08
CA GLU A 73 -18.42 -7.07 2.83
C GLU A 73 -18.89 -8.05 1.75
N ALA A 74 -18.88 -7.61 0.49
CA ALA A 74 -19.49 -8.32 -0.64
C ALA A 74 -18.53 -9.26 -1.38
N GLN A 75 -17.22 -9.14 -1.15
CA GLN A 75 -16.21 -9.96 -1.80
C GLN A 75 -15.94 -11.27 -1.06
N TYR A 76 -15.52 -12.27 -1.83
CA TYR A 76 -14.80 -13.43 -1.32
C TYR A 76 -13.29 -13.16 -1.42
N TYR A 77 -12.58 -13.12 -0.29
CA TYR A 77 -11.12 -12.99 -0.32
C TYR A 77 -10.46 -14.29 -0.81
N THR A 78 -9.49 -14.19 -1.73
CA THR A 78 -8.74 -15.33 -2.25
C THR A 78 -7.23 -15.08 -2.20
N SER A 79 -6.46 -16.15 -2.41
CA SER A 79 -5.02 -16.11 -2.68
C SER A 79 -4.67 -16.32 -4.16
N ARG A 80 -5.65 -16.16 -5.07
CA ARG A 80 -5.43 -16.40 -6.50
C ARG A 80 -4.55 -15.29 -7.08
N PRO A 81 -3.67 -15.60 -8.06
CA PRO A 81 -2.90 -14.58 -8.78
C PRO A 81 -3.75 -13.47 -9.42
N ALA A 82 -5.01 -13.79 -9.77
CA ALA A 82 -5.98 -12.82 -10.27
C ALA A 82 -6.34 -11.73 -9.27
N ASN A 83 -6.22 -11.99 -7.96
CA ASN A 83 -6.57 -11.04 -6.90
C ASN A 83 -5.36 -10.50 -6.14
N VAL A 84 -4.25 -11.24 -6.09
CA VAL A 84 -3.04 -10.84 -5.36
C VAL A 84 -1.79 -11.40 -6.01
N ARG A 85 -0.84 -10.51 -6.32
CA ARG A 85 0.46 -10.84 -6.91
C ARG A 85 1.43 -9.69 -6.77
N ALA A 86 2.72 -9.99 -6.82
CA ALA A 86 3.75 -9.01 -7.13
C ALA A 86 3.91 -8.92 -8.65
N GLU A 87 3.85 -7.71 -9.20
CA GLU A 87 3.98 -7.45 -10.64
C GLU A 87 4.64 -6.08 -10.84
N ALA A 88 5.69 -6.02 -11.66
CA ALA A 88 6.40 -4.78 -11.99
C ALA A 88 6.89 -3.98 -10.76
N GLY A 89 7.39 -4.68 -9.73
CA GLY A 89 7.96 -4.07 -8.53
C GLY A 89 6.91 -3.52 -7.55
N VAL A 90 5.64 -3.93 -7.69
CA VAL A 90 4.58 -3.56 -6.73
C VAL A 90 3.74 -4.78 -6.37
N LEU A 91 3.19 -4.80 -5.17
CA LEU A 91 2.05 -5.63 -4.82
C LEU A 91 0.80 -5.07 -5.51
N VAL A 92 0.11 -5.94 -6.24
CA VAL A 92 -1.19 -5.69 -6.85
C VAL A 92 -2.24 -6.46 -6.07
N ILE A 93 -3.15 -5.74 -5.40
CA ILE A 93 -4.42 -6.29 -4.92
C ILE A 93 -5.50 -5.85 -5.92
N GLU A 94 -6.12 -6.81 -6.60
CA GLU A 94 -7.08 -6.57 -7.67
C GLU A 94 -8.43 -7.20 -7.31
N SER A 95 -9.47 -6.37 -7.23
CA SER A 95 -10.83 -6.85 -7.02
C SER A 95 -11.56 -6.99 -8.35
N LEU A 96 -12.23 -8.12 -8.52
CA LEU A 96 -12.94 -8.51 -9.73
C LEU A 96 -14.42 -8.70 -9.44
N LYS A 97 -15.27 -8.30 -10.40
CA LYS A 97 -16.67 -8.70 -10.44
C LYS A 97 -16.76 -10.05 -11.16
N GLU A 98 -16.93 -11.12 -10.40
CA GLU A 98 -17.03 -12.48 -10.91
C GLU A 98 -17.84 -13.36 -9.96
N ALA A 99 -18.51 -14.37 -10.50
CA ALA A 99 -19.14 -15.39 -9.67
C ALA A 99 -18.07 -16.33 -9.10
N TYR A 100 -17.89 -16.32 -7.78
CA TYR A 100 -16.93 -17.20 -7.10
C TYR A 100 -17.45 -17.64 -5.74
N GLN A 101 -17.55 -18.96 -5.51
CA GLN A 101 -17.97 -19.55 -4.23
C GLN A 101 -19.29 -18.97 -3.68
N GLY A 102 -20.23 -18.59 -4.56
CA GLY A 102 -21.52 -17.99 -4.18
C GLY A 102 -21.51 -16.47 -3.99
N TYR A 103 -20.38 -15.80 -4.24
CA TYR A 103 -20.23 -14.34 -4.17
C TYR A 103 -20.14 -13.75 -5.59
N GLY A 104 -20.51 -12.47 -5.71
CA GLY A 104 -20.44 -11.71 -6.97
C GLY A 104 -19.12 -10.95 -7.19
N TYR A 105 -18.24 -10.95 -6.19
CA TYR A 105 -16.95 -10.26 -6.24
C TYR A 105 -15.86 -11.10 -5.58
N THR A 106 -14.63 -10.90 -6.04
CA THR A 106 -13.43 -11.45 -5.40
C THR A 106 -12.45 -10.32 -5.11
N SER A 107 -11.59 -10.53 -4.12
CA SER A 107 -10.51 -9.60 -3.78
C SER A 107 -9.41 -10.34 -3.01
N ALA A 108 -8.47 -9.61 -2.41
CA ALA A 108 -7.48 -10.17 -1.51
C ALA A 108 -7.32 -9.36 -0.22
N SER A 109 -6.87 -10.08 0.81
CA SER A 109 -6.49 -9.57 2.12
C SER A 109 -5.26 -10.36 2.57
N ILE A 110 -4.14 -9.66 2.76
CA ILE A 110 -2.88 -10.25 3.20
C ILE A 110 -2.53 -9.76 4.59
N ASN A 111 -1.78 -10.56 5.33
CA ASN A 111 -1.37 -10.20 6.69
C ASN A 111 -0.03 -10.84 7.09
N THR A 112 0.58 -10.31 8.15
CA THR A 112 1.84 -10.84 8.70
C THR A 112 1.65 -11.73 9.93
N LEU A 113 0.42 -12.15 10.26
CA LEU A 113 0.14 -12.98 11.44
C LEU A 113 0.94 -14.30 11.38
N GLY A 114 1.61 -14.65 12.49
CA GLY A 114 2.48 -15.82 12.58
C GLY A 114 3.75 -15.76 11.74
N ARG A 115 4.10 -14.59 11.18
CA ARG A 115 5.26 -14.37 10.31
C ARG A 115 6.11 -13.20 10.78
N PHE A 116 5.47 -12.04 10.94
CA PHE A 116 6.08 -10.86 11.52
C PHE A 116 5.07 -10.15 12.43
N GLU A 117 5.40 -10.11 13.70
CA GLU A 117 4.62 -9.51 14.78
C GLU A 117 5.57 -8.61 15.56
N PHE A 118 5.13 -7.41 15.90
CA PHE A 118 6.01 -6.43 16.52
C PHE A 118 5.25 -5.58 17.52
N LEU A 119 6.00 -5.06 18.49
CA LEU A 119 5.52 -4.12 19.49
C LEU A 119 6.33 -2.84 19.34
N TYR A 120 5.62 -1.73 19.12
CA TYR A 120 6.18 -0.41 18.83
C TYR A 120 6.98 -0.37 17.53
N GLY A 121 7.06 0.82 16.94
CA GLY A 121 7.77 0.99 15.69
C GLY A 121 7.18 2.06 14.80
N ARG A 122 7.83 2.25 13.67
CA ARG A 122 7.30 3.01 12.54
C ARG A 122 6.90 2.04 11.44
N VAL A 123 5.67 2.16 10.95
CA VAL A 123 5.20 1.44 9.75
C VAL A 123 5.10 2.46 8.63
N GLU A 124 5.62 2.11 7.45
CA GLU A 124 5.43 2.86 6.22
C GLU A 124 4.91 1.92 5.14
N VAL A 125 3.80 2.29 4.51
CA VAL A 125 3.26 1.60 3.35
C VAL A 125 3.07 2.64 2.26
N ARG A 126 3.82 2.50 1.16
CA ARG A 126 3.70 3.39 0.01
C ARG A 126 2.72 2.80 -0.98
N ALA A 127 1.57 3.43 -1.16
CA ALA A 127 0.49 2.84 -1.93
C ALA A 127 -0.29 3.85 -2.78
N LYS A 128 -0.96 3.33 -3.80
CA LYS A 128 -1.89 4.04 -4.68
C LYS A 128 -3.25 3.37 -4.61
N LEU A 129 -4.27 4.13 -4.20
CA LEU A 129 -5.59 3.62 -3.84
C LEU A 129 -6.50 3.43 -5.07
N PRO A 130 -7.45 2.49 -5.04
CA PRO A 130 -8.48 2.37 -6.08
C PRO A 130 -9.50 3.53 -6.03
N THR A 131 -10.18 3.77 -7.15
CA THR A 131 -11.36 4.65 -7.24
C THR A 131 -12.64 3.86 -7.41
N GLY A 132 -13.78 4.48 -7.06
CA GLY A 132 -15.11 4.00 -7.41
C GLY A 132 -15.90 3.54 -6.20
N ASN A 133 -17.20 3.80 -6.22
CA ASN A 133 -18.10 3.46 -5.12
C ASN A 133 -18.05 1.95 -4.84
N GLY A 134 -18.04 1.59 -3.56
CA GLY A 134 -17.89 0.21 -3.11
C GLY A 134 -16.45 -0.14 -2.73
N ALA A 135 -15.42 0.45 -3.33
CA ALA A 135 -14.04 0.15 -2.95
C ALA A 135 -13.71 0.65 -1.54
N TRP A 136 -13.12 -0.22 -0.71
CA TRP A 136 -12.68 0.08 0.65
C TRP A 136 -11.30 -0.58 0.92
N PRO A 137 -10.20 0.01 0.41
CA PRO A 137 -8.84 -0.38 0.76
C PRO A 137 -8.51 0.00 2.21
N ALA A 138 -7.69 -0.82 2.86
CA ALA A 138 -7.19 -0.54 4.20
C ALA A 138 -5.72 -0.98 4.39
N ILE A 139 -5.01 -0.25 5.25
CA ILE A 139 -3.71 -0.60 5.85
C ILE A 139 -3.89 -0.45 7.35
N TRP A 140 -3.76 -1.55 8.08
CA TRP A 140 -4.20 -1.58 9.46
C TRP A 140 -3.55 -2.72 10.23
N MET A 141 -3.71 -2.73 11.54
CA MET A 141 -3.07 -3.66 12.44
C MET A 141 -4.04 -4.18 13.49
N LEU A 142 -3.81 -5.42 13.95
CA LEU A 142 -4.59 -6.07 14.99
C LEU A 142 -3.67 -6.72 16.03
N GLY A 143 -4.11 -6.75 17.29
CA GLY A 143 -3.42 -7.49 18.35
C GLY A 143 -3.32 -9.00 18.06
N THR A 144 -2.13 -9.57 18.26
CA THR A 144 -1.87 -11.01 18.02
C THR A 144 -2.66 -11.90 18.97
N ASN A 145 -3.05 -11.37 20.13
CA ASN A 145 -3.91 -12.03 21.12
C ASN A 145 -5.40 -12.06 20.73
N ARG A 146 -5.80 -11.62 19.53
CA ARG A 146 -7.20 -11.57 19.07
C ARG A 146 -7.96 -12.88 19.24
N THR A 147 -7.33 -14.04 19.05
CA THR A 147 -7.97 -15.34 19.24
C THR A 147 -8.26 -15.66 20.71
N GLN A 148 -7.59 -14.99 21.65
CA GLN A 148 -7.74 -15.18 23.09
C GLN A 148 -8.75 -14.19 23.68
N VAL A 149 -8.67 -12.91 23.30
CA VAL A 149 -9.46 -11.82 23.93
C VAL A 149 -10.56 -11.25 23.04
N GLY A 150 -10.52 -11.54 21.74
CA GLY A 150 -11.47 -11.02 20.76
C GLY A 150 -11.29 -9.54 20.43
N TRP A 151 -11.95 -9.12 19.36
CA TRP A 151 -12.10 -7.71 19.01
C TRP A 151 -13.28 -7.09 19.78
N PRO A 152 -13.20 -5.82 20.25
CA PRO A 152 -12.11 -4.85 20.07
C PRO A 152 -11.05 -4.88 21.19
N THR A 153 -11.10 -5.85 22.11
CA THR A 153 -10.18 -5.94 23.25
C THR A 153 -8.73 -6.13 22.81
N CYS A 154 -8.47 -6.82 21.70
CA CYS A 154 -7.13 -6.98 21.14
C CYS A 154 -6.50 -5.68 20.62
N GLY A 155 -7.29 -4.61 20.48
CA GLY A 155 -6.87 -3.38 19.81
C GLY A 155 -6.84 -3.53 18.30
N GLU A 156 -7.15 -2.42 17.63
CA GLU A 156 -7.05 -2.21 16.19
C GLU A 156 -6.47 -0.82 15.94
N ILE A 157 -5.49 -0.74 15.03
CA ILE A 157 -4.90 0.51 14.58
C ILE A 157 -5.06 0.59 13.07
N ASP A 158 -5.91 1.50 12.61
CA ASP A 158 -6.12 1.76 11.19
C ASP A 158 -5.21 2.89 10.76
N ILE A 159 -4.13 2.54 10.04
CA ILE A 159 -3.13 3.49 9.53
C ILE A 159 -3.72 4.27 8.34
N MET A 160 -4.49 3.58 7.51
CA MET A 160 -5.17 4.15 6.35
C MET A 160 -6.45 3.37 6.10
N GLU A 161 -7.58 4.05 6.16
CA GLU A 161 -8.81 3.61 5.52
C GLU A 161 -9.31 4.66 4.53
N TYR A 162 -9.91 4.18 3.46
CA TYR A 162 -10.47 5.02 2.40
C TYR A 162 -11.73 4.34 1.86
N VAL A 163 -12.72 5.13 1.46
CA VAL A 163 -13.93 4.63 0.80
C VAL A 163 -14.12 5.35 -0.52
N GLY A 164 -14.28 4.60 -1.60
CA GLY A 164 -14.28 5.16 -2.95
C GLY A 164 -15.44 6.10 -3.28
N PHE A 165 -16.47 6.16 -2.42
CA PHE A 165 -17.59 7.10 -2.55
C PHE A 165 -17.34 8.48 -1.91
N ASP A 166 -16.32 8.61 -1.06
CA ASP A 166 -15.82 9.88 -0.51
C ASP A 166 -14.36 10.06 -0.96
N PRO A 167 -14.13 10.18 -2.28
CA PRO A 167 -12.79 10.24 -2.84
C PRO A 167 -12.05 11.45 -2.25
N LEU A 168 -10.74 11.31 -2.10
CA LEU A 168 -9.80 12.24 -1.44
C LEU A 168 -9.69 12.10 0.09
N ARG A 169 -10.71 11.63 0.80
CA ARG A 169 -10.63 11.55 2.27
C ARG A 169 -10.02 10.22 2.71
N VAL A 170 -8.94 10.31 3.48
CA VAL A 170 -8.30 9.17 4.14
C VAL A 170 -8.48 9.30 5.65
N HIS A 171 -8.72 8.17 6.30
CA HIS A 171 -9.00 8.06 7.72
C HIS A 171 -7.87 7.32 8.43
N GLY A 172 -7.56 7.76 9.64
CA GLY A 172 -6.78 6.99 10.61
C GLY A 172 -7.62 6.81 11.87
N SER A 173 -7.72 5.58 12.35
CA SER A 173 -8.68 5.20 13.40
C SER A 173 -8.03 4.29 14.45
N ILE A 174 -8.56 4.35 15.67
CA ILE A 174 -8.17 3.52 16.79
C ILE A 174 -9.41 2.89 17.41
N HIS A 175 -9.41 1.55 17.48
CA HIS A 175 -10.47 0.80 18.14
C HIS A 175 -9.95 0.04 19.35
N THR A 176 -10.68 0.14 20.46
CA THR A 176 -10.38 -0.50 21.74
C THR A 176 -11.66 -0.98 22.41
N ALA A 177 -11.54 -1.69 23.53
CA ALA A 177 -12.68 -2.06 24.37
C ALA A 177 -13.49 -0.84 24.88
N ALA A 178 -12.86 0.33 25.02
CA ALA A 178 -13.52 1.57 25.43
C ALA A 178 -14.05 2.39 24.23
N TYR A 179 -13.37 2.32 23.08
CA TYR A 179 -13.64 3.16 21.91
C TYR A 179 -13.87 2.27 20.69
N SER A 180 -15.13 1.92 20.39
CA SER A 180 -15.47 1.06 19.25
C SER A 180 -16.91 1.31 18.80
N ARG A 181 -17.32 0.77 17.64
CA ARG A 181 -18.72 0.80 17.16
C ARG A 181 -19.36 2.21 17.25
N GLY A 182 -18.72 3.18 16.61
CA GLY A 182 -19.17 4.58 16.58
C GLY A 182 -18.56 5.50 17.65
N THR A 183 -17.82 4.96 18.63
CA THR A 183 -17.06 5.77 19.61
C THR A 183 -15.55 5.68 19.44
N HIS A 184 -15.08 4.98 18.40
CA HIS A 184 -13.67 4.88 18.03
C HIS A 184 -13.06 6.27 17.81
N LYS A 185 -11.77 6.40 18.09
CA LYS A 185 -11.07 7.67 17.89
C LYS A 185 -10.59 7.72 16.45
N THR A 186 -10.96 8.76 15.72
CA THR A 186 -10.64 8.89 14.31
C THR A 186 -10.30 10.34 13.96
N ALA A 187 -9.41 10.49 12.99
CA ALA A 187 -9.18 11.74 12.29
C ALA A 187 -9.08 11.45 10.79
N SER A 188 -9.19 12.50 9.98
CA SER A 188 -9.06 12.37 8.53
C SER A 188 -8.24 13.50 7.95
N ILE A 189 -7.68 13.23 6.78
CA ILE A 189 -6.95 14.19 5.95
C ILE A 189 -7.40 14.05 4.51
N ASN A 190 -7.43 15.16 3.78
CA ASN A 190 -7.62 15.13 2.34
C ASN A 190 -6.27 14.88 1.66
N VAL A 191 -6.22 13.85 0.83
CA VAL A 191 -5.07 13.48 0.00
C VAL A 191 -5.42 13.83 -1.45
N ALA A 192 -4.54 14.55 -2.13
CA ALA A 192 -4.77 14.94 -3.52
C ALA A 192 -4.55 13.75 -4.45
N ASN A 193 -5.60 13.34 -5.17
CA ASN A 193 -5.57 12.27 -6.17
C ASN A 193 -4.89 10.96 -5.70
N PRO A 194 -5.35 10.33 -4.60
CA PRO A 194 -4.73 9.13 -4.03
C PRO A 194 -4.71 7.91 -4.97
N TRP A 195 -5.41 7.99 -6.10
CA TRP A 195 -5.46 6.99 -7.16
C TRP A 195 -4.51 7.25 -8.34
N ASP A 196 -4.01 8.47 -8.50
CA ASP A 196 -3.09 8.84 -9.60
C ASP A 196 -1.63 8.75 -9.16
N ALA A 197 -1.35 9.01 -7.88
CA ALA A 197 0.00 8.99 -7.33
C ALA A 197 0.12 8.02 -6.15
N PHE A 198 1.34 7.52 -5.92
CA PHE A 198 1.68 6.79 -4.70
C PHE A 198 1.90 7.79 -3.56
N HIS A 199 1.30 7.49 -2.41
CA HIS A 199 1.47 8.22 -1.16
C HIS A 199 2.04 7.31 -0.08
N VAL A 200 2.77 7.87 0.87
CA VAL A 200 3.28 7.13 2.03
C VAL A 200 2.29 7.27 3.18
N TYR A 201 1.60 6.18 3.48
CA TYR A 201 0.76 6.05 4.67
C TYR A 201 1.61 5.48 5.79
N ALA A 202 1.72 6.21 6.89
CA ALA A 202 2.65 5.84 7.95
C ALA A 202 2.06 5.99 9.35
N MET A 203 2.60 5.21 10.26
CA MET A 203 2.30 5.25 11.68
C MET A 203 3.62 5.27 12.45
N GLU A 204 3.68 6.05 13.51
CA GLU A 204 4.68 5.89 14.58
C GLU A 204 3.97 5.49 15.86
N TRP A 205 4.39 4.38 16.44
CA TRP A 205 3.80 3.78 17.62
C TRP A 205 4.84 3.68 18.72
N TYR A 206 4.55 4.37 19.82
CA TYR A 206 5.36 4.47 21.02
C TYR A 206 4.58 3.89 22.22
N PRO A 207 5.24 3.64 23.36
CA PRO A 207 4.55 3.20 24.59
C PRO A 207 3.47 4.17 25.09
N ASP A 208 3.62 5.47 24.79
CA ASP A 208 2.77 6.54 25.31
C ASP A 208 1.85 7.17 24.26
N ARG A 209 2.02 6.88 22.96
CA ARG A 209 1.20 7.45 21.89
C ARG A 209 1.29 6.67 20.57
N ILE A 210 0.27 6.85 19.73
CA ILE A 210 0.24 6.46 18.33
C ILE A 210 0.02 7.72 17.50
N GLU A 211 0.82 7.89 16.46
CA GLU A 211 0.76 9.02 15.54
C GLU A 211 0.62 8.52 14.10
N ILE A 212 -0.29 9.10 13.32
CA ILE A 212 -0.57 8.67 11.93
C ILE A 212 -0.33 9.82 10.96
N PHE A 213 0.25 9.48 9.81
CA PHE A 213 0.82 10.39 8.84
C PHE A 213 0.42 9.99 7.41
N VAL A 214 0.27 10.99 6.54
CA VAL A 214 0.31 10.82 5.08
C VAL A 214 1.41 11.72 4.53
N ASP A 215 2.34 11.17 3.75
CA ASP A 215 3.48 11.89 3.15
C ASP A 215 4.29 12.73 4.17
N GLY A 216 4.44 12.19 5.38
CA GLY A 216 5.13 12.86 6.50
C GLY A 216 4.30 13.92 7.23
N GLN A 217 3.10 14.27 6.73
CA GLN A 217 2.18 15.13 7.45
C GLN A 217 1.39 14.34 8.50
N LYS A 218 1.68 14.59 9.78
CA LYS A 218 0.88 14.07 10.90
C LYS A 218 -0.52 14.68 10.88
N TYR A 219 -1.54 13.85 10.97
CA TYR A 219 -2.93 14.31 11.07
C TYR A 219 -3.70 13.69 12.23
N PHE A 220 -3.13 12.67 12.89
CA PHE A 220 -3.76 12.02 14.03
C PHE A 220 -2.74 11.71 15.13
N THR A 221 -3.20 11.82 16.38
CA THR A 221 -2.45 11.42 17.57
C THR A 221 -3.44 10.82 18.58
N PHE A 222 -3.13 9.63 19.07
CA PHE A 222 -3.86 8.96 20.15
C PHE A 222 -2.90 8.73 21.32
N LEU A 223 -3.26 9.23 22.50
CA LEU A 223 -2.38 9.20 23.68
C LEU A 223 -2.76 8.07 24.63
N ASN A 224 -1.74 7.47 25.24
CA ASN A 224 -1.91 6.61 26.40
C ASN A 224 -2.08 7.47 27.65
N GLU A 225 -3.32 7.66 28.08
CA GLU A 225 -3.63 8.45 29.29
C GLU A 225 -3.37 7.67 30.60
N GLY A 226 -2.80 6.46 30.53
CA GLY A 226 -2.54 5.63 31.71
C GLY A 226 -3.79 5.06 32.38
N THR A 227 -4.91 5.00 31.65
CA THR A 227 -6.23 4.57 32.16
C THR A 227 -6.50 3.06 32.01
N GLY A 228 -5.49 2.30 31.59
CA GLY A 228 -5.50 0.83 31.55
C GLY A 228 -5.82 0.22 30.18
N THR A 229 -5.81 -1.11 30.12
CA THR A 229 -5.84 -1.87 28.87
C THR A 229 -7.13 -1.72 28.07
N ARG A 230 -8.23 -1.28 28.69
CA ARG A 230 -9.49 -1.03 27.98
C ARG A 230 -9.41 0.14 27.02
N THR A 231 -8.62 1.15 27.35
CA THR A 231 -8.36 2.34 26.53
C THR A 231 -7.05 2.23 25.78
N TRP A 232 -6.09 1.45 26.29
CA TRP A 232 -4.79 1.22 25.69
C TRP A 232 -4.40 -0.27 25.67
N PRO A 233 -4.89 -1.07 24.71
CA PRO A 233 -4.41 -2.44 24.48
C PRO A 233 -3.10 -2.48 23.67
N PHE A 234 -2.53 -1.30 23.35
CA PHE A 234 -1.38 -1.12 22.45
C PHE A 234 -0.03 -1.25 23.18
N ASP A 235 0.01 -2.12 24.18
CA ASP A 235 1.23 -2.60 24.85
C ASP A 235 1.51 -4.09 24.54
N GLN A 236 0.73 -4.67 23.62
CA GLN A 236 0.87 -6.04 23.11
C GLN A 236 1.34 -6.04 21.64
N PRO A 237 2.04 -7.09 21.17
CA PRO A 237 2.40 -7.22 19.77
C PRO A 237 1.19 -7.18 18.82
N GLN A 238 1.39 -6.57 17.66
CA GLN A 238 0.41 -6.53 16.58
C GLN A 238 0.99 -7.07 15.26
N TYR A 239 0.10 -7.43 14.35
CA TYR A 239 0.43 -7.84 12.98
C TYR A 239 -0.24 -6.91 11.97
N LEU A 240 0.38 -6.74 10.81
CA LEU A 240 -0.11 -5.86 9.73
C LEU A 240 -1.12 -6.62 8.86
N LEU A 241 -2.15 -5.91 8.38
CA LEU A 241 -3.09 -6.32 7.36
C LEU A 241 -3.15 -5.28 6.24
N ILE A 242 -3.27 -5.75 5.01
CA ILE A 242 -3.52 -4.93 3.82
C ILE A 242 -4.59 -5.64 3.00
N ASN A 243 -5.71 -4.96 2.74
CA ASN A 243 -6.81 -5.55 1.98
C ASN A 243 -7.53 -4.52 1.10
N LEU A 244 -8.34 -5.04 0.19
CA LEU A 244 -9.32 -4.27 -0.56
C LEU A 244 -10.71 -4.89 -0.36
N ALA A 245 -11.49 -4.34 0.55
CA ALA A 245 -12.90 -4.71 0.72
C ALA A 245 -13.76 -4.08 -0.39
N ILE A 246 -14.90 -4.71 -0.67
CA ILE A 246 -15.93 -4.24 -1.60
C ILE A 246 -17.27 -4.17 -0.88
N GLY A 247 -17.92 -3.01 -0.93
CA GLY A 247 -19.20 -2.78 -0.27
C GLY A 247 -19.04 -2.73 1.24
N GLY A 248 -19.78 -3.59 1.95
CA GLY A 248 -19.81 -3.58 3.40
C GLY A 248 -20.61 -2.42 3.98
N SER A 249 -20.67 -2.42 5.31
CA SER A 249 -21.45 -1.45 6.09
C SER A 249 -20.96 0.00 5.95
N TRP A 250 -19.73 0.19 5.48
CA TRP A 250 -19.15 1.51 5.20
C TRP A 250 -18.88 1.74 3.72
N GLY A 251 -17.96 1.00 3.08
CA GLY A 251 -17.61 1.18 1.66
C GLY A 251 -18.80 1.11 0.69
N GLY A 252 -19.87 0.38 1.05
CA GLY A 252 -21.09 0.20 0.26
C GLY A 252 -22.21 1.18 0.57
N GLN A 253 -22.01 2.20 1.40
CA GLN A 253 -23.06 3.16 1.78
C GLN A 253 -23.68 3.90 0.59
N ARG A 254 -22.94 4.02 -0.52
CA ARG A 254 -23.44 4.59 -1.79
C ARG A 254 -23.49 3.56 -2.92
N GLY A 255 -23.68 2.29 -2.58
CA GLY A 255 -23.69 1.17 -3.51
C GLY A 255 -22.29 0.76 -3.98
N ILE A 256 -22.25 -0.27 -4.84
CA ILE A 256 -21.06 -0.75 -5.54
C ILE A 256 -21.24 -0.38 -7.02
N ASP A 257 -20.25 0.31 -7.60
CA ASP A 257 -20.28 0.68 -9.02
C ASP A 257 -19.59 -0.40 -9.87
N ASP A 258 -20.39 -1.34 -10.35
CA ASP A 258 -19.94 -2.46 -11.18
C ASP A 258 -19.20 -2.05 -12.46
N SER A 259 -19.45 -0.84 -12.97
CA SER A 259 -18.81 -0.35 -14.19
C SER A 259 -17.34 0.04 -14.00
N ARG A 260 -16.88 0.10 -12.74
CA ARG A 260 -15.51 0.50 -12.37
C ARG A 260 -14.57 -0.67 -12.12
N PHE A 261 -15.05 -1.91 -12.19
CA PHE A 261 -14.21 -3.08 -12.06
C PHE A 261 -13.34 -3.29 -13.31
N PRO A 262 -12.09 -3.78 -13.15
CA PRO A 262 -11.46 -4.16 -11.89
C PRO A 262 -10.98 -2.96 -11.06
N HIS A 263 -11.04 -3.07 -9.73
CA HIS A 263 -10.38 -2.11 -8.83
C HIS A 263 -8.96 -2.57 -8.53
N ARG A 264 -7.98 -1.68 -8.68
CA ARG A 264 -6.57 -1.96 -8.38
C ARG A 264 -6.08 -1.14 -7.19
N TYR A 265 -5.57 -1.83 -6.20
CA TYR A 265 -4.87 -1.28 -5.05
C TYR A 265 -3.40 -1.68 -5.15
N LEU A 266 -2.53 -0.70 -5.35
CA LEU A 266 -1.11 -0.94 -5.62
C LEU A 266 -0.27 -0.53 -4.43
N VAL A 267 0.65 -1.38 -4.00
CA VAL A 267 1.59 -1.10 -2.91
C VAL A 267 3.01 -1.26 -3.43
N ASP A 268 3.77 -0.18 -3.41
CA ASP A 268 5.17 -0.11 -3.83
C ASP A 268 6.08 -0.79 -2.81
N TYR A 269 5.92 -0.47 -1.53
CA TYR A 269 6.64 -1.15 -0.47
C TYR A 269 5.88 -1.15 0.85
N VAL A 270 6.29 -2.07 1.71
CA VAL A 270 6.01 -2.08 3.15
C VAL A 270 7.35 -2.07 3.88
N ARG A 271 7.55 -1.12 4.79
CA ARG A 271 8.74 -1.03 5.64
C ARG A 271 8.35 -0.80 7.08
N ILE A 272 8.95 -1.56 7.99
CA ILE A 272 8.71 -1.45 9.42
C ILE A 272 10.05 -1.26 10.12
N TYR A 273 10.10 -0.25 10.99
CA TYR A 273 11.28 0.17 11.71
C TYR A 273 11.04 0.15 13.22
N GLN A 274 12.09 -0.04 14.01
CA GLN A 274 12.06 0.07 15.47
C GLN A 274 13.18 0.96 15.99
N GLN A 275 13.00 1.57 17.16
CA GLN A 275 14.07 2.36 17.77
C GLN A 275 15.25 1.45 18.17
N ARG A 276 16.48 1.91 17.93
CA ARG A 276 17.70 1.29 18.47
C ARG A 276 17.83 1.50 19.97
#